data_AF-A0A7V5V7P0-F1
#
_entry.id   AF-A0A7V5V7P0-F1
#
_cell.length_a   1.000
_cell.length_b   1.000
_cell.length_c   1.000
_cell.angle_alpha   90.00
_cell.angle_beta   90.00
_cell.angle_gamma   90.00
#
_symmetry.space_group_name_H-M   'P 1'
#
loop_
_entity.id
_entity.type
_entity.pdbx_description
1 polymer ?
#
loop_
_entity_poly.entity_id
_entity_poly.type
_entity_poly.pdbx_seq_one_letter_code
_entity_poly.pdbx_strand_id
1 'polypeptide(L)'
;MSEGRNPNAGHRRRLRERFKKGGLRALHDYEVLELLLTYAIPRRDVKPLAKELIRRFKGFRGVLDAPIDELAAVRGMGENAALLATLVKECCALYLYDKVMGSTCVGTPKDLVDYLSVRLAGERNEKFLAVYLNTKNEIIEVETLHEGTLNETAVYPRTVVERAFKHNARSVIFVHNHPSGDPAPSRNDKLLTRSLERAAEGVGLAVLDHIIIGRNSFRSGKSEGWVGRRADPERRIAGVGEEE
;
A
#
# COMPACT_ATOMS: atom_id res chain seq x y z
N MET A 1 -29.84 48.60 -13.31
CA MET A 1 -29.48 47.20 -13.62
C MET A 1 -27.97 47.07 -13.51
N SER A 2 -27.47 46.43 -12.46
CA SER A 2 -26.05 46.10 -12.29
C SER A 2 -25.96 44.58 -12.26
N GLU A 3 -25.64 43.96 -13.39
CA GLU A 3 -25.34 42.54 -13.44
C GLU A 3 -24.03 42.29 -12.69
N GLY A 4 -24.14 41.67 -11.52
CA GLY A 4 -22.98 41.26 -10.73
C GLY A 4 -22.11 40.29 -11.53
N ARG A 5 -20.90 40.72 -11.90
CA ARG A 5 -19.85 39.85 -12.46
C ARG A 5 -19.67 38.64 -11.54
N ASN A 6 -19.98 37.44 -12.03
CA ASN A 6 -19.71 36.20 -11.33
C ASN A 6 -18.18 36.05 -11.15
N PRO A 7 -17.62 36.14 -9.92
CA PRO A 7 -16.17 36.10 -9.68
C PRO A 7 -15.54 34.76 -10.11
N ASN A 8 -16.36 33.72 -10.24
CA ASN A 8 -15.95 32.37 -10.60
C ASN A 8 -15.94 32.13 -12.13
N ALA A 9 -16.37 33.10 -12.93
CA ALA A 9 -16.30 33.02 -14.39
C ALA A 9 -14.84 32.83 -14.84
N GLY A 10 -14.58 31.73 -15.53
CA GLY A 10 -13.25 31.39 -16.06
C GLY A 10 -12.25 30.82 -15.06
N HIS A 11 -12.58 30.68 -13.77
CA HIS A 11 -11.68 30.07 -12.77
C HIS A 11 -11.29 28.64 -13.15
N ARG A 12 -12.29 27.81 -13.50
CA ARG A 12 -12.08 26.44 -14.01
C ARG A 12 -11.16 26.40 -15.23
N ARG A 13 -11.28 27.38 -16.14
CA ARG A 13 -10.41 27.50 -17.33
C ARG A 13 -8.99 27.84 -16.92
N ARG A 14 -8.78 28.82 -16.04
CA ARG A 14 -7.44 29.19 -15.53
C ARG A 14 -6.76 28.01 -14.83
N LEU A 15 -7.50 27.23 -14.06
CA LEU A 15 -6.98 26.05 -13.36
C LEU A 15 -6.51 24.96 -14.33
N ARG A 16 -7.31 24.66 -15.36
CA ARG A 16 -6.94 23.74 -16.45
C ARG A 16 -5.71 24.22 -17.23
N GLU A 17 -5.62 25.52 -17.53
CA GLU A 17 -4.47 26.08 -18.25
C GLU A 17 -3.18 26.04 -17.41
N ARG A 18 -3.26 26.29 -16.10
CA ARG A 18 -2.11 26.09 -15.19
C ARG A 18 -1.65 24.63 -15.17
N PHE A 19 -2.59 23.68 -15.07
CA PHE A 19 -2.28 22.26 -15.16
C PHE A 19 -1.61 21.89 -16.49
N LYS A 20 -2.15 22.35 -17.63
CA LYS A 20 -1.55 22.08 -18.95
C LYS A 20 -0.11 22.61 -19.06
N LYS A 21 0.18 23.78 -18.50
CA LYS A 21 1.50 24.43 -18.61
C LYS A 21 2.54 23.85 -17.67
N GLY A 22 2.15 23.45 -16.45
CA GLY A 22 3.11 23.08 -15.40
C GLY A 22 2.78 21.81 -14.62
N GLY A 23 1.78 21.04 -15.08
CA GLY A 23 1.33 19.82 -14.43
C GLY A 23 0.81 20.05 -13.01
N LEU A 24 0.86 19.00 -12.18
CA LEU A 24 0.46 19.08 -10.77
C LEU A 24 1.37 19.99 -9.94
N ARG A 25 2.66 20.09 -10.28
CA ARG A 25 3.64 20.91 -9.55
C ARG A 25 3.32 22.41 -9.60
N ALA A 26 2.52 22.84 -10.58
CA ALA A 26 2.07 24.22 -10.69
C ALA A 26 0.81 24.54 -9.86
N LEU A 27 0.27 23.57 -9.12
CA LEU A 27 -0.96 23.67 -8.34
C LEU A 27 -0.68 23.38 -6.86
N HIS A 28 -1.40 24.06 -5.98
CA HIS A 28 -1.46 23.63 -4.57
C HIS A 28 -2.32 22.36 -4.44
N ASP A 29 -2.11 21.57 -3.38
CA ASP A 29 -2.89 20.34 -3.10
C ASP A 29 -4.41 20.54 -3.21
N TYR A 30 -4.93 21.62 -2.63
CA TYR A 30 -6.36 21.93 -2.71
C TYR A 30 -6.81 22.30 -4.12
N GLU A 31 -5.92 22.85 -4.96
CA GLU A 31 -6.22 23.19 -6.36
C GLU A 31 -6.21 21.94 -7.25
N VAL A 32 -5.36 20.95 -6.94
CA VAL A 32 -5.41 19.63 -7.59
C VAL A 32 -6.74 18.96 -7.29
N LEU A 33 -7.14 18.92 -6.01
CA LEU A 33 -8.42 18.35 -5.61
C LEU A 33 -9.59 19.15 -6.20
N GLU A 34 -9.50 20.48 -6.22
CA GLU A 34 -10.49 21.34 -6.85
C GLU A 34 -10.68 20.95 -8.32
N LEU A 35 -9.59 20.83 -9.09
CA LEU A 35 -9.65 20.43 -10.49
C LEU A 35 -10.34 19.08 -10.67
N LEU A 36 -9.98 18.08 -9.86
CA LEU A 36 -10.61 16.76 -9.89
C LEU A 36 -12.12 16.85 -9.64
N LEU A 37 -12.54 17.56 -8.59
CA LEU A 37 -13.94 17.72 -8.22
C LEU A 37 -14.76 18.47 -9.28
N THR A 38 -14.15 19.33 -10.10
CA THR A 38 -14.89 20.00 -11.19
C THR A 38 -15.42 19.02 -12.25
N TYR A 39 -14.86 17.82 -12.36
CA TYR A 39 -15.33 16.77 -13.28
C TYR A 39 -16.54 16.01 -12.72
N ALA A 40 -16.64 15.84 -11.40
CA ALA A 40 -17.79 15.17 -10.76
C ALA A 40 -18.92 16.14 -10.38
N ILE A 41 -18.61 17.40 -10.08
CA ILE A 41 -19.58 18.37 -9.55
C ILE A 41 -19.75 19.54 -10.54
N PRO A 42 -20.73 19.46 -11.45
CA PRO A 42 -20.95 20.49 -12.46
C PRO A 42 -21.55 21.77 -11.84
N ARG A 43 -21.23 22.91 -12.45
CA ARG A 43 -21.89 24.22 -12.21
C ARG A 43 -21.92 24.72 -10.76
N ARG A 44 -20.99 24.27 -9.91
CA ARG A 44 -20.79 24.75 -8.52
C ARG A 44 -19.36 25.21 -8.28
N ASP A 45 -19.17 26.09 -7.31
CA ASP A 45 -17.84 26.43 -6.78
C ASP A 45 -17.39 25.32 -5.83
N VAL A 46 -16.37 24.56 -6.23
CA VAL A 46 -15.85 23.41 -5.48
C VAL A 46 -14.57 23.76 -4.70
N LYS A 47 -14.09 25.01 -4.78
CA LYS A 47 -12.90 25.45 -4.06
C LYS A 47 -13.08 25.41 -2.53
N PRO A 48 -14.23 25.86 -1.95
CA PRO A 48 -14.45 25.71 -0.52
C PRO A 48 -14.46 24.25 -0.07
N LEU A 49 -15.11 23.37 -0.85
CA LEU A 49 -15.16 21.93 -0.60
C LEU A 49 -13.76 21.30 -0.64
N ALA A 50 -12.95 21.61 -1.67
CA ALA A 50 -11.59 21.11 -1.76
C ALA A 50 -10.74 21.51 -0.54
N LYS A 51 -10.84 22.77 -0.09
CA LYS A 51 -10.14 23.22 1.13
C LYS A 51 -10.65 22.52 2.40
N GLU A 52 -11.95 22.28 2.50
CA GLU A 52 -12.54 21.55 3.62
C GLU A 52 -12.03 20.11 3.67
N LEU A 53 -12.03 19.41 2.53
CA LEU A 53 -11.54 18.04 2.42
C LEU A 53 -10.05 17.94 2.79
N ILE A 54 -9.21 18.82 2.24
CA ILE A 54 -7.78 18.87 2.58
C ILE A 54 -7.56 19.07 4.08
N ARG A 55 -8.34 19.97 4.72
CA ARG A 55 -8.25 20.21 6.17
C ARG A 55 -8.73 19.01 6.97
N ARG A 56 -9.90 18.45 6.63
CA ARG A 56 -10.54 17.33 7.35
C ARG A 56 -9.70 16.07 7.28
N PHE A 57 -9.15 15.76 6.12
CA PHE A 57 -8.39 14.54 5.86
C PHE A 57 -6.87 14.77 5.86
N LYS A 58 -6.39 15.95 6.29
CA LYS A 58 -4.97 16.25 6.52
C LYS A 58 -4.09 16.12 5.26
N GLY A 59 -4.54 16.66 4.14
CA GLY A 59 -3.78 16.72 2.89
C GLY A 59 -4.39 15.93 1.74
N PHE A 60 -3.82 16.07 0.54
CA PHE A 60 -4.34 15.42 -0.68
C PHE A 60 -4.36 13.89 -0.56
N ARG A 61 -3.27 13.31 -0.05
CA ARG A 61 -3.18 11.87 0.20
C ARG A 61 -4.30 11.39 1.13
N GLY A 62 -4.53 12.07 2.24
CA GLY A 62 -5.55 11.65 3.19
C GLY A 62 -6.96 11.70 2.62
N VAL A 63 -7.23 12.59 1.65
CA VAL A 63 -8.50 12.58 0.91
C VAL A 63 -8.64 11.33 0.05
N LEU A 64 -7.58 10.92 -0.66
CA LEU A 64 -7.61 9.68 -1.47
C LEU A 64 -7.62 8.41 -0.61
N ASP A 65 -7.07 8.46 0.60
CA ASP A 65 -7.01 7.35 1.55
C ASP A 65 -8.28 7.22 2.42
N ALA A 66 -9.17 8.20 2.40
CA ALA A 66 -10.37 8.19 3.22
C ALA A 66 -11.41 7.18 2.71
N PRO A 67 -12.18 6.52 3.62
CA PRO A 67 -13.29 5.68 3.20
C PRO A 67 -14.33 6.47 2.40
N ILE A 68 -14.91 5.81 1.41
CA ILE A 68 -15.89 6.42 0.50
C ILE A 68 -17.08 7.02 1.27
N ASP A 69 -17.56 6.34 2.32
CA ASP A 69 -18.69 6.80 3.13
C ASP A 69 -18.35 8.08 3.93
N GLU A 70 -17.11 8.18 4.41
CA GLU A 70 -16.65 9.38 5.14
C GLU A 70 -16.46 10.58 4.21
N LEU A 71 -16.03 10.33 2.98
CA LEU A 71 -15.98 11.35 1.92
C LEU A 71 -17.40 11.80 1.54
N ALA A 72 -18.31 10.85 1.29
CA ALA A 72 -19.69 11.12 0.90
C ALA A 72 -20.46 11.91 1.97
N ALA A 73 -20.15 11.68 3.25
CA ALA A 73 -20.73 12.42 4.37
C ALA A 73 -20.31 13.91 4.44
N VAL A 74 -19.32 14.36 3.67
CA VAL A 74 -18.95 15.78 3.61
C VAL A 74 -19.97 16.56 2.79
N ARG A 75 -20.53 17.63 3.37
CA ARG A 75 -21.55 18.45 2.72
C ARG A 75 -21.05 18.98 1.38
N GLY A 76 -21.74 18.59 0.31
CA GLY A 76 -21.43 19.03 -1.05
C GLY A 76 -20.52 18.09 -1.85
N MET A 77 -19.96 17.03 -1.24
CA MET A 77 -19.22 15.97 -1.95
C MET A 77 -20.19 15.11 -2.75
N GLY A 78 -21.15 14.46 -2.07
CA GLY A 78 -22.05 13.48 -2.68
C GLY A 78 -21.35 12.19 -3.10
N GLU A 79 -22.14 11.17 -3.43
CA GLU A 79 -21.64 9.81 -3.70
C GLU A 79 -20.73 9.76 -4.93
N ASN A 80 -21.10 10.40 -6.04
CA ASN A 80 -20.34 10.34 -7.29
C ASN A 80 -18.94 10.99 -7.17
N ALA A 81 -18.81 12.09 -6.42
CA ALA A 81 -17.52 12.72 -6.24
C ALA A 81 -16.63 11.92 -5.27
N ALA A 82 -17.23 11.31 -4.23
CA ALA A 82 -16.55 10.38 -3.35
C ALA A 82 -16.02 9.17 -4.12
N LEU A 83 -16.87 8.55 -4.95
CA LEU A 83 -16.47 7.45 -5.84
C LEU A 83 -15.33 7.86 -6.79
N LEU A 84 -15.39 9.05 -7.40
CA LEU A 84 -14.32 9.53 -8.28
C LEU A 84 -12.98 9.64 -7.53
N ALA A 85 -12.98 10.16 -6.30
CA ALA A 85 -11.76 10.27 -5.50
C ALA A 85 -11.15 8.89 -5.20
N THR A 86 -11.98 7.93 -4.77
CA THR A 86 -11.55 6.54 -4.57
C THR A 86 -11.06 5.91 -5.86
N LEU A 87 -11.79 6.06 -6.97
CA LEU A 87 -11.44 5.51 -8.28
C LEU A 87 -10.08 6.00 -8.76
N VAL A 88 -9.72 7.26 -8.54
CA VAL A 88 -8.40 7.79 -8.91
C VAL A 88 -7.29 7.00 -8.22
N LYS A 89 -7.44 6.68 -6.93
CA LYS A 89 -6.46 5.88 -6.19
C LYS A 89 -6.39 4.45 -6.73
N GLU A 90 -7.54 3.81 -6.95
CA GLU A 90 -7.60 2.44 -7.49
C GLU A 90 -6.97 2.35 -8.88
N CYS A 91 -7.21 3.34 -9.76
CA CYS A 91 -6.54 3.44 -11.05
C CYS A 91 -5.01 3.58 -10.91
N CYS A 92 -4.52 4.33 -9.92
CA CYS A 92 -3.08 4.41 -9.65
C CYS A 92 -2.53 3.06 -9.17
N ALA A 93 -3.25 2.36 -8.30
CA ALA A 93 -2.88 1.04 -7.81
C ALA A 93 -2.82 0.01 -8.96
N LEU A 94 -3.81 0.03 -9.86
CA LEU A 94 -3.85 -0.82 -11.04
C LEU A 94 -2.69 -0.54 -12.00
N TYR A 95 -2.41 0.73 -12.29
CA TYR A 95 -1.27 1.11 -13.12
C TYR A 95 0.07 0.62 -12.55
N LEU A 96 0.26 0.75 -11.23
CA LEU A 96 1.47 0.26 -10.56
C LEU A 96 1.52 -1.27 -10.51
N TYR A 97 0.38 -1.94 -10.35
CA TYR A 97 0.29 -3.40 -10.42
C TYR A 97 0.75 -3.90 -11.77
N ASP A 98 0.22 -3.35 -12.88
CA ASP A 98 0.60 -3.77 -14.24
C ASP A 98 2.09 -3.56 -14.49
N LYS A 99 2.65 -2.43 -14.01
CA LYS A 99 4.09 -2.17 -14.08
C LYS A 99 4.90 -3.24 -13.33
N VAL A 100 4.44 -3.64 -12.16
CA VAL A 100 5.11 -4.63 -11.30
C VAL A 100 4.99 -6.04 -11.88
N MET A 101 3.80 -6.44 -12.37
CA MET A 101 3.57 -7.74 -13.00
C MET A 101 4.31 -7.89 -14.34
N GLY A 102 4.51 -6.79 -15.07
CA GLY A 102 5.30 -6.77 -16.31
C GLY A 102 6.82 -6.70 -16.11
N SER A 103 7.32 -6.63 -14.86
CA SER A 103 8.75 -6.49 -14.57
C SER A 103 9.46 -7.84 -14.48
N THR A 104 10.66 -7.93 -15.06
CA THR A 104 11.38 -9.21 -15.27
C THR A 104 12.22 -9.71 -14.08
N CYS A 105 12.32 -8.97 -12.96
CA CYS A 105 13.04 -9.45 -11.77
C CYS A 105 12.79 -8.60 -10.51
N VAL A 106 12.56 -9.25 -9.36
CA VAL A 106 12.41 -8.65 -8.03
C VAL A 106 13.71 -8.85 -7.22
N GLY A 107 14.68 -7.93 -7.36
CA GLY A 107 15.89 -7.89 -6.52
C GLY A 107 15.68 -7.13 -5.20
N THR A 108 15.05 -5.95 -5.31
CA THR A 108 14.31 -5.17 -4.31
C THR A 108 13.64 -4.06 -5.12
N PRO A 109 12.57 -4.39 -5.86
CA PRO A 109 11.99 -3.43 -6.78
C PRO A 109 11.25 -2.40 -5.93
N LYS A 110 11.81 -1.20 -5.91
CA LYS A 110 11.10 0.02 -5.54
C LYS A 110 9.68 0.03 -6.11
N ASP A 111 9.48 -0.52 -7.30
CA ASP A 111 8.17 -0.67 -7.93
C ASP A 111 7.20 -1.56 -7.14
N LEU A 112 7.65 -2.68 -6.54
CA LEU A 112 6.82 -3.50 -5.66
C LEU A 112 6.45 -2.72 -4.40
N VAL A 113 7.41 -2.03 -3.80
CA VAL A 113 7.13 -1.21 -2.61
C VAL A 113 6.19 -0.05 -2.94
N ASP A 114 6.36 0.63 -4.07
CA ASP A 114 5.48 1.70 -4.53
C ASP A 114 4.05 1.18 -4.74
N TYR A 115 3.90 0.04 -5.42
CA TYR A 115 2.62 -0.64 -5.60
C TYR A 115 1.98 -1.01 -4.26
N LEU A 116 2.70 -1.71 -3.38
CA LEU A 116 2.20 -2.13 -2.07
C LEU A 116 1.86 -0.93 -1.19
N SER A 117 2.65 0.14 -1.26
CA SER A 117 2.40 1.37 -0.51
C SER A 117 1.11 2.05 -0.95
N VAL A 118 0.80 2.05 -2.24
CA VAL A 118 -0.48 2.59 -2.75
C VAL A 118 -1.64 1.64 -2.42
N ARG A 119 -1.46 0.33 -2.63
CA ARG A 119 -2.49 -0.71 -2.36
C ARG A 119 -2.89 -0.76 -0.88
N LEU A 120 -1.95 -0.55 0.04
CA LEU A 120 -2.18 -0.65 1.49
C LEU A 120 -2.35 0.72 2.17
N ALA A 121 -2.25 1.83 1.44
CA ALA A 121 -2.48 3.15 2.01
C ALA A 121 -3.92 3.29 2.50
N GLY A 122 -4.13 3.97 3.64
CA GLY A 122 -5.48 4.22 4.18
C GLY A 122 -6.18 3.02 4.81
N GLU A 123 -5.60 1.83 4.72
CA GLU A 123 -6.14 0.62 5.33
C GLU A 123 -6.19 0.76 6.86
N ARG A 124 -7.38 0.54 7.42
CA ARG A 124 -7.64 0.63 8.87
C ARG A 124 -7.28 -0.65 9.60
N ASN A 125 -7.40 -1.76 8.90
CA ASN A 125 -7.05 -3.08 9.37
C ASN A 125 -5.63 -3.41 8.92
N GLU A 126 -4.99 -4.29 9.67
CA GLU A 126 -3.76 -4.91 9.21
C GLU A 126 -4.11 -5.98 8.17
N LYS A 127 -3.42 -5.92 7.03
CA LYS A 127 -3.50 -6.88 5.95
C LYS A 127 -2.16 -7.57 5.83
N PHE A 128 -2.16 -8.89 5.84
CA PHE A 128 -0.99 -9.71 5.58
C PHE A 128 -1.10 -10.32 4.19
N LEU A 129 -0.10 -10.09 3.35
CA LEU A 129 -0.05 -10.48 1.96
C LEU A 129 1.14 -11.40 1.68
N ALA A 130 1.02 -12.22 0.64
CA ALA A 130 2.11 -12.96 0.05
C ALA A 130 2.28 -12.56 -1.43
N VAL A 131 3.52 -12.22 -1.77
CA VAL A 131 3.96 -12.01 -3.15
C VAL A 131 4.66 -13.30 -3.58
N TYR A 132 4.05 -14.06 -4.47
CA TYR A 132 4.58 -15.32 -4.97
C TYR A 132 5.44 -15.08 -6.21
N LEU A 133 6.63 -15.69 -6.26
CA LEU A 133 7.58 -15.49 -7.35
C LEU A 133 8.04 -16.80 -7.98
N ASN A 134 8.37 -16.74 -9.27
CA ASN A 134 8.93 -17.86 -10.02
C ASN A 134 10.44 -18.00 -9.82
N THR A 135 11.07 -18.94 -10.53
CA THR A 135 12.52 -19.21 -10.44
C THR A 135 13.41 -18.05 -10.93
N LYS A 136 12.87 -17.12 -11.69
CA LYS A 136 13.54 -15.88 -12.15
C LYS A 136 13.30 -14.70 -11.21
N ASN A 137 12.61 -14.93 -10.08
CA ASN A 137 12.11 -13.89 -9.18
C ASN A 137 11.16 -12.90 -9.88
N GLU A 138 10.37 -13.36 -10.85
CA GLU A 138 9.26 -12.58 -11.42
C GLU A 138 8.00 -12.83 -10.59
N ILE A 139 7.16 -11.81 -10.40
CA ILE A 139 5.93 -11.94 -9.61
C ILE A 139 4.90 -12.73 -10.41
N ILE A 140 4.38 -13.77 -9.79
CA ILE A 140 3.30 -14.60 -10.32
C ILE A 140 1.95 -14.06 -9.82
N GLU A 141 1.87 -13.74 -8.52
CA GLU A 141 0.64 -13.28 -7.88
C GLU A 141 0.94 -12.51 -6.58
N VAL A 142 0.03 -11.60 -6.21
CA VAL A 142 0.03 -10.90 -4.91
C VAL A 142 -1.32 -11.11 -4.19
N GLU A 143 -1.31 -12.01 -3.21
CA GLU A 143 -2.52 -12.44 -2.51
C GLU A 143 -2.62 -11.86 -1.10
N THR A 144 -3.83 -11.46 -0.66
CA THR A 144 -4.13 -11.15 0.73
C THR A 144 -4.47 -12.43 1.49
N LEU A 145 -3.61 -12.82 2.43
CA LEU A 145 -3.74 -14.03 3.23
C LEU A 145 -4.54 -13.82 4.51
N HIS A 146 -4.52 -12.59 5.04
CA HIS A 146 -5.28 -12.22 6.23
C HIS A 146 -5.62 -10.73 6.20
N GLU A 147 -6.77 -10.39 6.75
CA GLU A 147 -7.21 -9.03 7.06
C GLU A 147 -7.87 -9.04 8.44
N GLY A 148 -7.41 -8.18 9.35
CA GLY A 148 -7.96 -8.13 10.69
C GLY A 148 -7.15 -7.28 11.67
N THR A 149 -7.48 -7.40 12.95
CA THR A 149 -6.64 -6.90 14.03
C THR A 149 -5.75 -8.03 14.53
N LEU A 150 -4.55 -7.71 15.00
CA LEU A 150 -3.54 -8.67 15.50
C LEU A 150 -4.04 -9.68 16.54
N ASN A 151 -5.25 -9.51 17.08
CA ASN A 151 -5.76 -10.30 18.19
C ASN A 151 -6.49 -11.59 17.81
N GLU A 152 -6.99 -11.81 16.58
CA GLU A 152 -7.76 -13.06 16.35
C GLU A 152 -8.03 -13.46 14.89
N THR A 153 -7.01 -13.61 14.03
CA THR A 153 -6.93 -14.73 13.06
C THR A 153 -5.51 -14.88 12.54
N ALA A 154 -4.87 -16.02 12.81
CA ALA A 154 -3.46 -16.22 12.45
C ALA A 154 -3.29 -16.51 10.96
N VAL A 155 -2.25 -15.95 10.33
CA VAL A 155 -1.76 -16.43 9.04
C VAL A 155 -1.24 -17.86 9.23
N TYR A 156 -1.92 -18.84 8.63
CA TYR A 156 -1.56 -20.24 8.80
C TYR A 156 -0.48 -20.66 7.79
N PRO A 157 0.62 -21.29 8.25
CA PRO A 157 1.67 -21.78 7.34
C PRO A 157 1.14 -22.74 6.27
N ARG A 158 0.14 -23.57 6.60
CA ARG A 158 -0.50 -24.49 5.65
C ARG A 158 -1.10 -23.74 4.44
N THR A 159 -1.74 -22.60 4.69
CA THR A 159 -2.38 -21.80 3.64
C THR A 159 -1.32 -21.20 2.74
N VAL A 160 -0.24 -20.67 3.32
CA VAL A 160 0.89 -20.12 2.55
C VAL A 160 1.48 -21.17 1.61
N VAL A 161 1.72 -22.38 2.10
CA VAL A 161 2.28 -23.49 1.33
C VAL A 161 1.32 -23.95 0.23
N GLU A 162 0.03 -24.13 0.55
CA GLU A 162 -1.01 -24.49 -0.42
C GLU A 162 -1.09 -23.48 -1.57
N ARG A 163 -1.11 -22.18 -1.25
CA ARG A 163 -1.13 -21.12 -2.27
C ARG A 163 0.17 -21.05 -3.06
N ALA A 164 1.32 -21.23 -2.43
CA ALA A 164 2.60 -21.29 -3.14
C ALA A 164 2.61 -22.41 -4.20
N PHE A 165 2.11 -23.60 -3.85
CA PHE A 165 1.99 -24.71 -4.81
C PHE A 165 0.98 -24.42 -5.91
N LYS A 166 -0.19 -23.86 -5.57
CA LYS A 166 -1.20 -23.45 -6.55
C LYS A 166 -0.61 -22.53 -7.63
N HIS A 167 0.30 -21.63 -7.24
CA HIS A 167 0.96 -20.69 -8.16
C HIS A 167 2.27 -21.21 -8.77
N ASN A 168 2.70 -22.44 -8.47
CA ASN A 168 4.03 -22.96 -8.83
C ASN A 168 5.16 -22.00 -8.39
N ALA A 169 5.01 -21.40 -7.22
CA ALA A 169 5.95 -20.43 -6.69
C ALA A 169 7.23 -21.11 -6.22
N ARG A 170 8.38 -20.55 -6.62
CA ARG A 170 9.71 -20.96 -6.12
C ARG A 170 10.06 -20.24 -4.82
N SER A 171 9.53 -19.04 -4.65
CA SER A 171 9.83 -18.17 -3.53
C SER A 171 8.65 -17.26 -3.19
N VAL A 172 8.70 -16.65 -2.01
CA VAL A 172 7.65 -15.77 -1.49
C VAL A 172 8.27 -14.58 -0.75
N ILE A 173 7.63 -13.42 -0.86
CA ILE A 173 7.86 -12.26 0.01
C ILE A 173 6.58 -12.04 0.82
N PHE A 174 6.71 -11.95 2.14
CA PHE A 174 5.60 -11.56 2.99
C PHE A 174 5.52 -10.05 3.09
N VAL A 175 4.31 -9.52 3.20
CA VAL A 175 4.08 -8.09 3.37
C VAL A 175 2.96 -7.87 4.37
N HIS A 176 3.09 -6.91 5.28
CA HIS A 176 1.92 -6.38 5.97
C HIS A 176 2.00 -4.88 6.20
N ASN A 177 0.86 -4.23 6.42
CA ASN A 177 0.81 -2.82 6.80
C ASN A 177 0.63 -2.65 8.30
N HIS A 178 1.24 -1.62 8.85
CA HIS A 178 0.89 -1.12 10.19
C HIS A 178 0.00 0.12 10.06
N PRO A 179 -1.31 0.04 10.39
CA PRO A 179 -2.20 1.20 10.37
C PRO A 179 -1.73 2.36 11.26
N SER A 180 -0.94 2.06 12.30
CA SER A 180 -0.27 3.06 13.16
C SER A 180 0.65 3.99 12.35
N GLY A 181 1.22 3.48 11.25
CA GLY A 181 2.13 4.17 10.36
C GLY A 181 3.62 3.92 10.64
N ASP A 182 3.98 3.29 11.76
CA ASP A 182 5.36 2.90 12.08
C ASP A 182 5.65 1.48 11.55
N PRO A 183 6.58 1.30 10.60
CA PRO A 183 6.90 -0.02 10.05
C PRO A 183 7.82 -0.86 10.97
N ALA A 184 8.12 -0.44 12.20
CA ALA A 184 8.95 -1.20 13.12
C ALA A 184 8.35 -2.59 13.43
N PRO A 185 9.08 -3.70 13.22
CA PRO A 185 8.57 -5.04 13.46
C PRO A 185 8.36 -5.31 14.95
N SER A 186 7.16 -5.75 15.29
CA SER A 186 6.80 -6.30 16.59
C SER A 186 7.50 -7.64 16.86
N ARG A 187 7.42 -8.10 18.11
CA ARG A 187 7.89 -9.46 18.46
C ARG A 187 7.05 -10.53 17.75
N ASN A 188 5.75 -10.29 17.59
CA ASN A 188 4.84 -11.24 16.96
C ASN A 188 5.14 -11.38 15.47
N ASP A 189 5.47 -10.29 14.78
CA ASP A 189 5.80 -10.31 13.35
C ASP A 189 7.02 -11.18 13.11
N LYS A 190 8.06 -11.03 13.94
CA LYS A 190 9.28 -11.85 13.89
C LYS A 190 9.01 -13.32 14.19
N LEU A 191 8.14 -13.62 15.16
CA LEU A 191 7.76 -14.99 15.50
C LEU A 191 6.96 -15.66 14.36
N LEU A 192 6.00 -14.93 13.80
CA LEU A 192 5.21 -15.36 12.65
C LEU A 192 6.13 -15.63 11.46
N THR A 193 7.00 -14.70 11.13
CA THR A 193 8.00 -14.82 10.05
C THR A 193 8.80 -16.12 10.19
N ARG A 194 9.38 -16.37 11.37
CA ARG A 194 10.17 -17.59 11.62
C ARG A 194 9.34 -18.86 11.53
N SER A 195 8.06 -18.80 11.88
CA SER A 195 7.14 -19.93 11.71
C SER A 195 6.92 -20.23 10.24
N LEU A 196 6.67 -19.19 9.44
CA LEU A 196 6.45 -19.28 8.00
C LEU A 196 7.73 -19.73 7.27
N GLU A 197 8.90 -19.20 7.63
CA GLU A 197 10.20 -19.62 7.08
C GLU A 197 10.44 -21.12 7.27
N ARG A 198 10.23 -21.64 8.47
CA ARG A 198 10.41 -23.07 8.77
C ARG A 198 9.45 -23.95 7.98
N ALA A 199 8.19 -23.54 7.85
CA ALA A 199 7.22 -24.29 7.07
C ALA A 199 7.53 -24.27 5.57
N ALA A 200 7.95 -23.12 5.05
CA ALA A 200 8.32 -22.94 3.65
C ALA A 200 9.59 -23.73 3.29
N GLU A 201 10.60 -23.75 4.18
CA GLU A 201 11.84 -24.52 4.00
C GLU A 201 11.56 -26.02 3.81
N GLY A 202 10.66 -26.60 4.62
CA GLY A 202 10.29 -28.02 4.54
C GLY A 202 9.70 -28.46 3.19
N VAL A 203 9.24 -27.50 2.37
CA VAL A 203 8.67 -27.75 1.04
C VAL A 203 9.49 -27.11 -0.10
N GLY A 204 10.70 -26.62 0.19
CA GLY A 204 11.57 -26.00 -0.80
C GLY A 204 11.13 -24.61 -1.28
N LEU A 205 10.19 -23.95 -0.58
CA LEU A 205 9.77 -22.58 -0.85
C LEU A 205 10.70 -21.59 -0.13
N ALA A 206 11.37 -20.71 -0.88
CA ALA A 206 12.27 -19.73 -0.28
C ALA A 206 11.51 -18.47 0.17
N VAL A 207 11.61 -18.10 1.45
CA VAL A 207 11.16 -16.79 1.92
C VAL A 207 12.27 -15.77 1.64
N LEU A 208 12.04 -14.84 0.72
CA LEU A 208 13.06 -13.88 0.31
C LEU A 208 13.14 -12.67 1.21
N ASP A 209 11.99 -12.22 1.72
CA ASP A 209 11.88 -11.05 2.57
C ASP A 209 10.54 -11.05 3.33
N HIS A 210 10.46 -10.18 4.32
CA HIS A 210 9.22 -9.76 4.96
C HIS A 210 9.23 -8.24 5.08
N ILE A 211 8.33 -7.59 4.34
CA ILE A 211 8.25 -6.14 4.21
C ILE A 211 7.11 -5.60 5.08
N ILE A 212 7.41 -4.63 5.93
CA ILE A 212 6.40 -3.93 6.73
C ILE A 212 6.20 -2.54 6.16
N ILE A 213 4.98 -2.23 5.74
CA ILE A 213 4.59 -0.95 5.15
C ILE A 213 4.00 -0.05 6.22
N GLY A 214 4.65 1.10 6.44
CA GLY A 214 4.16 2.19 7.27
C GLY A 214 3.54 3.31 6.43
N ARG A 215 3.33 4.47 7.04
CA ARG A 215 2.68 5.60 6.34
C ARG A 215 3.56 6.16 5.23
N ASN A 216 4.83 6.43 5.49
CA ASN A 216 5.76 7.05 4.53
C ASN A 216 7.09 6.31 4.41
N SER A 217 7.14 5.10 4.94
CA SER A 217 8.36 4.31 5.05
C SER A 217 7.99 2.84 5.07
N PHE A 218 8.99 2.00 4.85
CA PHE A 218 8.88 0.56 4.98
C PHE A 218 10.14 0.02 5.67
N ARG A 219 10.04 -1.21 6.18
CA ARG A 219 11.20 -1.96 6.67
C ARG A 219 11.25 -3.31 5.98
N SER A 220 12.46 -3.73 5.62
CA SER A 220 12.75 -5.04 5.02
C SER A 220 13.43 -5.92 6.05
N GLY A 221 12.85 -7.08 6.34
CA GLY A 221 13.43 -8.03 7.26
C GLY A 221 14.72 -8.66 6.76
N LYS A 222 14.90 -8.76 5.45
CA LYS A 222 16.16 -9.18 4.84
C LYS A 222 17.26 -8.12 5.06
N SER A 223 16.98 -6.85 4.76
CA SER A 223 17.95 -5.76 4.94
C SER A 223 18.33 -5.54 6.40
N GLU A 224 17.38 -5.73 7.32
CA GLU A 224 17.61 -5.64 8.78
C GLU A 224 18.08 -6.96 9.40
N GLY A 225 18.22 -8.01 8.59
CA GLY A 225 18.78 -9.30 8.96
C GLY A 225 17.92 -10.14 9.89
N TRP A 226 16.60 -9.94 10.00
CA TRP A 226 15.70 -10.81 10.78
C TRP A 226 14.89 -11.81 9.93
N VAL A 227 15.02 -11.76 8.60
CA VAL A 227 14.60 -12.79 7.62
C VAL A 227 15.84 -13.43 7.01
N GLY A 228 15.78 -14.71 6.69
CA GLY A 228 16.86 -15.44 6.00
C GLY A 228 18.10 -15.70 6.86
N ARG A 229 18.02 -15.45 8.18
CA ARG A 229 19.03 -15.93 9.12
C ARG A 229 18.93 -17.45 9.18
N ARG A 230 19.83 -18.15 8.50
CA ARG A 230 20.07 -19.58 8.76
C ARG A 230 20.27 -19.71 10.27
N ALA A 231 19.43 -20.51 10.93
CA ALA A 231 19.81 -21.05 12.21
C ALA A 231 21.05 -21.89 11.93
N ASP A 232 22.22 -21.38 12.29
CA ASP A 232 23.47 -22.12 12.20
C ASP A 232 23.32 -23.42 13.01
N PRO A 233 23.24 -24.60 12.37
CA PRO A 233 23.05 -25.86 13.09
C PRO A 233 24.27 -26.20 13.95
N GLU A 234 25.45 -25.66 13.61
CA GLU A 234 26.73 -26.02 14.23
C GLU A 234 26.97 -25.32 15.58
N ARG A 235 26.27 -24.21 15.86
CA ARG A 235 26.39 -23.49 17.15
C ARG A 235 25.68 -24.14 18.33
N ARG A 236 24.91 -25.22 18.13
CA ARG A 236 24.22 -25.94 19.23
C ARG A 236 25.00 -27.15 19.75
N ILE A 237 26.06 -27.58 19.06
CA ILE A 237 26.81 -28.80 19.44
C ILE A 237 28.12 -28.46 20.19
N ALA A 238 28.60 -27.22 20.10
CA ALA A 238 29.85 -26.78 20.77
C ALA A 238 29.70 -26.40 22.26
N GLY A 239 28.63 -26.83 22.94
CA GLY A 239 28.34 -26.44 24.33
C GLY A 239 28.27 -27.59 25.34
N VAL A 240 28.59 -28.82 24.94
CA VAL A 240 28.60 -29.98 25.83
C VAL A 240 29.87 -30.78 25.59
N GLY A 241 30.90 -30.51 26.39
CA GLY A 241 32.13 -31.27 26.38
C GLY A 241 33.31 -30.43 26.87
N GLU A 242 33.68 -30.68 28.12
CA GLU A 242 34.96 -30.41 28.81
C GLU A 242 34.74 -29.73 30.16
N GLU A 243 34.33 -30.54 31.16
CA GLU A 243 34.88 -30.45 32.52
C GLU A 243 35.07 -31.90 32.99
N GLU A 244 36.34 -32.35 32.98
CA GLU A 244 36.86 -33.42 33.85
C GLU A 244 37.18 -32.84 35.23
#